data_AF-A0A2U1NHS3-F1
#
_entry.id   AF-A0A2U1NHS3-F1
#
_cell.length_a   1.000
_cell.length_b   1.000
_cell.length_c   1.000
_cell.angle_alpha   90.00
_cell.angle_beta   90.00
_cell.angle_gamma   90.00
#
_symmetry.space_group_name_H-M   'P 1'
#
loop_
_entity.id
_entity.type
_entity.pdbx_description
1 polymer ?
#
loop_
_entity_poly.entity_id
_entity_poly.type
_entity_poly.pdbx_seq_one_letter_code
_entity_poly.pdbx_strand_id
1 'polypeptide(L)'
;MALVPKEEDRYHYQVPALTSTNYPVWAVRVKSIMDAYSLWATVEPRGLGEEPDQKKSKQALAFLFQAIPEEMVLQMASYTDPKQVWDGLKTRYLGVGFG
;
A
#
# COMPACT_ATOMS: atom_id res chain seq x y z
N MET A 1 -21.77 10.71 35.29
CA MET A 1 -21.64 10.87 33.82
C MET A 1 -20.77 9.74 33.33
N ALA A 2 -21.35 8.77 32.63
CA ALA A 2 -20.62 7.59 32.16
C ALA A 2 -19.72 7.96 30.99
N LEU A 3 -18.50 7.44 31.02
CA LEU A 3 -17.49 7.52 29.99
C LEU A 3 -18.02 6.84 28.72
N VAL A 4 -18.15 7.58 27.62
CA VAL A 4 -18.09 6.97 26.29
C VAL A 4 -16.60 6.87 25.95
N PRO A 5 -15.99 5.67 25.96
CA PRO A 5 -14.75 5.52 25.22
C PRO A 5 -15.08 5.84 23.77
N LYS A 6 -14.40 6.84 23.23
CA LYS A 6 -14.49 7.19 21.81
C LYS A 6 -14.11 5.91 21.06
N GLU A 7 -15.10 5.25 20.44
CA GLU A 7 -14.94 4.09 19.54
C GLU A 7 -14.23 4.52 18.25
N GLU A 8 -13.08 5.18 18.41
CA GLU A 8 -12.09 5.45 17.39
C GLU A 8 -10.92 4.48 17.63
N ASP A 9 -11.23 3.25 18.03
CA ASP A 9 -10.40 2.11 17.62
C ASP A 9 -10.62 2.00 16.11
N ARG A 10 -9.98 2.90 15.36
CA ARG A 10 -9.80 2.71 13.92
C ARG A 10 -9.13 1.37 13.86
N TYR A 11 -9.85 0.33 13.47
CA TYR A 11 -9.31 -1.01 13.22
C TYR A 11 -7.93 -0.82 12.59
N HIS A 12 -6.87 -0.95 13.40
CA HIS A 12 -5.51 -0.82 12.90
C HIS A 12 -5.31 -2.12 12.15
N TYR A 13 -5.68 -2.10 10.88
CA TYR A 13 -5.59 -3.26 10.02
C TYR A 13 -4.14 -3.73 10.08
N GLN A 14 -3.93 -4.90 10.68
CA GLN A 14 -2.60 -5.47 10.74
C GLN A 14 -2.20 -5.84 9.33
N VAL A 15 -1.19 -5.17 8.82
CA VAL A 15 -0.61 -5.51 7.54
C VAL A 15 0.36 -6.67 7.79
N PRO A 16 0.11 -7.86 7.25
CA PRO A 16 1.07 -8.95 7.37
C PRO A 16 2.36 -8.54 6.67
N ALA A 17 3.51 -8.93 7.22
CA ALA A 17 4.78 -8.72 6.55
C ALA A 17 4.80 -9.48 5.21
N LEU A 18 5.29 -8.83 4.16
CA LEU A 18 5.49 -9.47 2.87
C LEU A 18 6.64 -10.48 2.94
N THR A 19 6.40 -11.67 2.39
CA THR A 19 7.36 -12.78 2.27
C THR A 19 7.35 -13.32 0.84
N SER A 20 8.32 -14.17 0.49
CA SER A 20 8.43 -14.78 -0.83
C SER A 20 7.25 -15.68 -1.24
N THR A 21 6.47 -16.18 -0.28
CA THR A 21 5.41 -17.16 -0.53
C THR A 21 4.00 -16.62 -0.33
N ASN A 22 3.85 -15.45 0.30
CA ASN A 22 2.53 -14.90 0.64
C ASN A 22 2.09 -13.71 -0.23
N TYR A 23 2.84 -13.34 -1.27
CA TYR A 23 2.55 -12.16 -2.10
C TYR A 23 1.09 -12.07 -2.58
N PRO A 24 0.44 -13.12 -3.12
CA PRO A 24 -0.95 -13.00 -3.58
C PRO A 24 -1.93 -12.63 -2.46
N VAL A 25 -1.77 -13.24 -1.28
CA VAL A 25 -2.61 -12.97 -0.11
C VAL A 25 -2.31 -11.59 0.48
N TRP A 26 -1.03 -11.24 0.55
CA TRP A 26 -0.56 -9.92 0.98
C TRP A 26 -1.14 -8.82 0.09
N ALA A 27 -1.07 -8.99 -1.23
CA ALA A 27 -1.52 -8.01 -2.21
C ALA A 27 -3.02 -7.74 -2.07
N VAL A 28 -3.85 -8.79 -1.91
CA VAL A 28 -5.29 -8.64 -1.67
C VAL A 28 -5.55 -7.84 -0.39
N ARG A 29 -4.88 -8.18 0.72
CA ARG A 29 -5.06 -7.50 2.00
C ARG A 29 -4.63 -6.03 1.95
N VAL A 30 -3.44 -5.74 1.41
CA VAL A 30 -2.93 -4.38 1.28
C VAL A 30 -3.82 -3.54 0.39
N LYS A 31 -4.27 -4.08 -0.74
CA LYS A 31 -5.23 -3.41 -1.62
C LYS A 31 -6.54 -3.06 -0.88
N SER A 32 -7.11 -4.01 -0.14
CA SER A 32 -8.34 -3.77 0.63
C SER A 32 -8.17 -2.70 1.71
N ILE A 33 -7.04 -2.70 2.41
CA ILE A 33 -6.77 -1.71 3.48
C ILE A 33 -6.55 -0.31 2.86
N MET A 34 -5.73 -0.22 1.81
CA MET A 34 -5.51 1.04 1.11
C MET A 34 -6.81 1.60 0.50
N ASP A 35 -7.69 0.74 -0.04
CA ASP A 35 -8.98 1.17 -0.57
C ASP A 35 -9.91 1.68 0.54
N ALA A 36 -9.93 1.02 1.71
CA ALA A 36 -10.66 1.51 2.89
C ALA A 36 -10.19 2.90 3.35
N TYR A 37 -8.90 3.23 3.17
CA TYR A 37 -8.36 4.57 3.43
C TYR A 37 -8.44 5.52 2.22
N SER A 38 -9.08 5.12 1.11
CA SER A 38 -9.11 5.89 -0.15
C SER A 38 -7.71 6.23 -0.70
N LEU A 39 -6.72 5.40 -0.40
CA LEU A 39 -5.33 5.53 -0.86
C LEU A 39 -5.09 4.71 -2.13
N TRP A 40 -5.86 3.65 -2.40
CA TRP A 40 -5.65 2.81 -3.59
C TRP A 40 -5.71 3.60 -4.91
N ALA A 41 -6.52 4.66 -4.96
CA ALA A 41 -6.59 5.56 -6.12
C ALA A 41 -5.25 6.21 -6.49
N THR A 42 -4.29 6.32 -5.56
CA THR A 42 -2.94 6.84 -5.89
C THR A 42 -2.05 5.79 -6.55
N VAL A 43 -2.37 4.50 -6.40
CA VAL A 43 -1.68 3.40 -7.09
C VAL A 43 -2.34 3.14 -8.44
N GLU A 44 -3.67 3.11 -8.47
CA GLU A 44 -4.47 2.84 -9.66
C GLU A 44 -5.64 3.83 -9.71
N PRO A 45 -5.52 4.94 -10.46
CA PRO A 45 -6.58 5.94 -10.54
C PRO A 45 -7.83 5.36 -11.19
N ARG A 46 -8.99 5.71 -10.64
CA ARG A 46 -10.30 5.18 -11.11
C ARG A 46 -10.78 5.84 -12.40
N GLY A 47 -10.20 6.96 -12.80
CA GLY A 47 -10.54 7.70 -14.01
C GLY A 47 -9.31 8.26 -14.74
N LEU A 48 -9.42 8.40 -16.06
CA LEU A 48 -8.41 9.06 -16.89
C LEU A 48 -8.33 10.55 -16.52
N GLY A 49 -7.15 10.99 -16.04
CA GLY A 49 -6.88 12.40 -15.70
C GLY A 49 -7.11 12.77 -14.24
N GLU A 50 -7.40 11.82 -13.36
CA GLU A 50 -7.45 12.07 -11.92
C GLU A 50 -6.02 12.14 -11.37
N GLU A 51 -5.53 13.35 -11.09
CA GLU A 51 -4.22 13.53 -10.47
C GLU A 51 -4.26 13.03 -9.02
N PRO A 52 -3.31 12.19 -8.61
CA PRO A 52 -3.28 11.69 -7.25
C PRO A 52 -2.96 12.83 -6.29
N ASP A 53 -3.80 13.00 -5.28
CA ASP A 53 -3.57 13.98 -4.22
C ASP A 53 -2.20 13.73 -3.57
N GLN A 54 -1.33 14.74 -3.60
CA GLN A 54 0.06 14.59 -3.16
C GLN A 54 0.17 14.15 -1.69
N LYS A 55 -0.78 14.55 -0.84
CA LYS A 55 -0.82 14.13 0.57
C LYS A 55 -1.20 12.66 0.67
N LYS A 56 -2.21 12.20 -0.07
CA LYS A 56 -2.57 10.78 -0.16
C LYS A 56 -1.43 9.93 -0.74
N SER A 57 -0.71 10.42 -1.74
CA SER A 57 0.45 9.70 -2.31
C SER A 57 1.54 9.47 -1.27
N LYS A 58 1.86 10.48 -0.45
CA LYS A 58 2.81 10.33 0.67
C LYS A 58 2.31 9.34 1.73
N GLN A 59 1.01 9.35 2.03
CA GLN A 59 0.41 8.39 2.96
C GLN A 59 0.45 6.96 2.41
N ALA A 60 0.15 6.78 1.12
CA ALA A 60 0.23 5.50 0.43
C ALA A 60 1.66 4.95 0.43
N LEU A 61 2.67 5.79 0.16
CA LEU A 61 4.08 5.40 0.24
C LEU A 61 4.48 4.96 1.65
N ALA A 62 4.15 5.76 2.67
CA ALA A 62 4.44 5.41 4.06
C ALA A 62 3.81 4.07 4.44
N PHE A 63 2.57 3.83 4.00
CA PHE A 63 1.86 2.58 4.21
C PHE A 63 2.54 1.40 3.50
N LEU A 64 2.89 1.56 2.22
CA LEU A 64 3.56 0.52 1.44
C LEU A 64 4.94 0.17 2.02
N PHE A 65 5.73 1.16 2.45
CA PHE A 65 7.02 0.92 3.09
C PHE A 65 6.88 0.25 4.46
N GLN A 66 5.80 0.52 5.20
CA GLN A 66 5.49 -0.21 6.44
C GLN A 66 5.08 -1.66 6.17
N ALA A 67 4.45 -1.93 5.02
CA ALA A 67 3.89 -3.23 4.67
C ALA A 67 4.93 -4.25 4.14
N ILE A 68 6.15 -3.80 3.85
CA ILE A 68 7.22 -4.61 3.24
C ILE A 68 8.41 -4.74 4.20
N PRO A 69 9.26 -5.78 4.05
CA PRO A 69 10.46 -5.93 4.86
C PRO A 69 11.51 -4.86 4.52
N GLU A 70 12.37 -4.53 5.50
CA GLU A 70 13.37 -3.46 5.40
C GLU A 70 14.31 -3.60 4.19
N GLU A 71 14.72 -4.83 3.86
CA GLU A 71 15.53 -5.12 2.67
C GLU A 71 14.87 -4.64 1.37
N MET A 72 13.54 -4.69 1.31
CA MET A 72 12.75 -4.27 0.15
C MET A 72 12.54 -2.75 0.16
N VAL A 73 12.40 -2.15 1.34
CA VAL A 73 12.36 -0.69 1.49
C VAL A 73 13.59 -0.06 0.88
N LEU A 74 14.79 -0.59 1.17
CA LEU A 74 16.04 -0.08 0.62
C LEU A 74 16.09 -0.18 -0.92
N GLN A 75 15.56 -1.27 -1.49
CA GLN A 75 15.53 -1.47 -2.95
C GLN A 75 14.53 -0.53 -3.65
N MET A 76 13.47 -0.14 -2.95
CA MET A 76 12.39 0.68 -3.47
C MET A 76 12.48 2.14 -3.04
N ALA A 77 13.51 2.52 -2.29
CA ALA A 77 13.70 3.86 -1.74
C ALA A 77 13.84 4.95 -2.82
N SER A 78 14.22 4.57 -4.05
CA SER A 78 14.28 5.47 -5.20
C SER A 78 12.92 5.80 -5.81
N TYR A 79 11.87 5.04 -5.46
CA TYR A 79 10.51 5.28 -5.95
C TYR A 79 9.80 6.33 -5.10
N THR A 80 9.35 7.40 -5.77
CA THR A 80 8.64 8.52 -5.16
C THR A 80 7.15 8.48 -5.43
N ASP A 81 6.68 7.41 -6.07
CA ASP A 81 5.29 7.21 -6.45
C ASP A 81 4.80 5.83 -5.95
N PRO A 82 3.62 5.76 -5.29
CA PRO A 82 3.12 4.52 -4.72
C PRO A 82 2.79 3.46 -5.79
N LYS A 83 2.46 3.84 -7.03
CA LYS A 83 2.29 2.90 -8.14
C LYS A 83 3.62 2.27 -8.52
N GLN A 84 4.72 3.03 -8.56
CA GLN A 84 6.04 2.48 -8.86
C GLN A 84 6.48 1.44 -7.82
N VAL A 85 6.27 1.71 -6.53
CA VAL A 85 6.53 0.75 -5.46
C VAL A 85 5.69 -0.51 -5.65
N TRP A 86 4.38 -0.35 -5.90
CA TRP A 86 3.47 -1.48 -6.11
C TRP A 86 3.84 -2.34 -7.33
N ASP A 87 4.13 -1.72 -8.46
CA ASP A 87 4.51 -2.41 -9.69
C ASP A 87 5.88 -3.08 -9.56
N GLY A 88 6.82 -2.47 -8.84
CA GLY A 88 8.11 -3.08 -8.50
C GLY A 88 7.94 -4.36 -7.69
N LEU A 89 7.06 -4.35 -6.68
CA LEU A 89 6.73 -5.55 -5.89
C LEU A 89 6.07 -6.61 -6.78
N LYS A 90 5.10 -6.22 -7.60
CA LYS A 90 4.41 -7.13 -8.52
C LYS A 90 5.38 -7.80 -9.49
N THR A 91 6.28 -7.03 -10.09
CA THR A 91 7.29 -7.52 -11.03
C THR A 91 8.22 -8.52 -10.36
N ARG A 92 8.67 -8.22 -9.12
CA ARG A 92 9.57 -9.08 -8.37
C ARG A 92 8.95 -10.44 -8.01
N TYR A 93 7.70 -10.44 -7.55
CA TYR A 93 7.05 -11.65 -7.03
C TYR A 93 6.26 -12.45 -8.06
N LEU A 94 5.74 -11.79 -9.10
CA LEU A 94 4.98 -12.46 -10.17
C LEU A 94 5.81 -12.67 -11.44
N GLY A 95 7.01 -12.11 -11.53
CA GLY A 95 7.89 -12.30 -12.69
C GLY A 95 7.32 -11.78 -14.01
N VAL A 96 6.27 -10.94 -13.97
CA VAL A 96 5.71 -10.34 -15.18
C VAL A 96 6.66 -9.24 -15.64
N GLY A 97 7.64 -9.64 -16.44
CA GLY A 97 8.39 -8.71 -17.27
C GLY A 97 7.42 -8.02 -18.21
N PHE A 98 7.45 -6.70 -18.24
CA PHE A 98 6.96 -5.96 -19.40
C PHE A 98 7.89 -6.34 -20.56
N GLY A 99 7.47 -7.32 -21.34
CA GLY A 99 8.02 -7.61 -22.67
C GLY A 99 7.39 -6.70 -23.71
#